data_AF-A0A2S9G913-F1
#
_entry.id   AF-A0A2S9G913-F1
#
_cell.length_a   1.000
_cell.length_b   1.000
_cell.length_c   1.000
_cell.angle_alpha   90.00
_cell.angle_beta   90.00
_cell.angle_gamma   90.00
#
_symmetry.space_group_name_H-M   'P 1'
#
loop_
_entity.id
_entity.type
_entity.pdbx_description
1 polymer ?
#
loop_
_entity_poly.entity_id
_entity_poly.type
_entity_poly.pdbx_seq_one_letter_code
_entity_poly.pdbx_strand_id
1 'polypeptide(L)'
;GVGVSNPDKAGRDVGEICGLGRDLGLTATDDVDALIALKPDALVHYGPTAAHADANIELITRFLRAGIDVCSTAMTPWIWPTMHL
;
A
#
# COMPACT_ATOMS: atom_id res chain seq x y z
N GLY A 1 5.84 -7.77 -2.40
CA GLY A 1 6.74 -6.60 -2.54
C GLY A 1 6.34 -5.53 -1.54
N VAL A 2 7.06 -4.41 -1.52
CA VAL A 2 6.72 -3.25 -0.67
C VAL A 2 6.62 -2.00 -1.53
N GLY A 3 5.46 -1.35 -1.47
CA GLY A 3 5.18 -0.09 -2.15
C GLY A 3 5.48 1.12 -1.27
N VAL A 4 6.05 2.17 -1.85
CA VAL A 4 6.28 3.45 -1.19
C VAL A 4 5.84 4.61 -2.07
N SER A 5 5.33 5.68 -1.47
CA SER A 5 4.94 6.92 -2.16
C SER A 5 5.97 8.04 -2.02
N ASN A 6 6.88 7.96 -1.03
CA ASN A 6 7.99 8.89 -0.91
C ASN A 6 9.13 8.43 -1.84
N PRO A 7 9.52 9.23 -2.85
CA PRO A 7 10.57 8.86 -3.80
C PRO A 7 11.92 8.57 -3.13
N ASP A 8 12.23 9.19 -1.98
CA ASP A 8 13.47 8.95 -1.22
C ASP A 8 13.58 7.54 -0.64
N LYS A 9 12.50 6.76 -0.72
CA LYS A 9 12.44 5.35 -0.27
C LYS A 9 12.47 4.37 -1.44
N ALA A 10 12.17 4.79 -2.67
CA ALA A 10 12.18 3.90 -3.82
C ALA A 10 13.61 3.41 -4.11
N GLY A 11 13.77 2.13 -4.40
CA GLY A 11 15.07 1.51 -4.65
C GLY A 11 15.89 1.16 -3.40
N ARG A 12 15.44 1.50 -2.19
CA ARG A 12 16.11 1.17 -0.94
C ARG A 12 15.60 -0.14 -0.33
N ASP A 13 16.43 -0.79 0.47
CA ASP A 13 16.04 -1.99 1.19
C ASP A 13 15.06 -1.65 2.33
N VAL A 14 14.03 -2.48 2.53
CA VAL A 14 13.02 -2.27 3.56
C VAL A 14 13.59 -2.35 4.97
N GLY A 15 14.62 -3.17 5.20
CA GLY A 15 15.34 -3.24 6.47
C GLY A 15 16.03 -1.91 6.82
N GLU A 16 16.61 -1.24 5.83
CA GLU A 16 17.17 0.10 5.96
C GLU A 16 16.06 1.13 6.27
N ILE A 17 14.98 1.15 5.46
CA ILE A 17 13.86 2.07 5.62
C ILE A 17 13.22 1.96 7.02
N CYS A 18 13.11 0.74 7.54
CA CYS A 18 12.52 0.45 8.85
C CYS A 18 13.53 0.52 10.01
N GLY A 19 14.81 0.77 9.74
CA GLY A 19 15.85 0.90 10.79
C GLY A 19 16.12 -0.40 11.56
N LEU A 20 16.04 -1.55 10.90
CA LEU A 20 16.16 -2.87 11.55
C LEU A 20 17.60 -3.28 11.86
N GLY A 21 18.59 -2.48 11.45
CA GLY A 21 20.02 -2.78 11.63
C GLY A 21 20.54 -3.92 10.74
N ARG A 22 19.76 -4.36 9.75
CA ARG A 22 20.14 -5.33 8.72
C ARG A 22 19.27 -5.16 7.48
N ASP A 23 19.81 -5.57 6.33
CA ASP A 23 19.03 -5.66 5.10
C ASP A 23 18.10 -6.87 5.15
N LEU A 24 16.92 -6.73 4.53
CA LEU A 24 15.96 -7.81 4.35
C LEU A 24 16.06 -8.45 2.96
N GLY A 25 16.83 -7.86 2.04
CA GLY A 25 16.90 -8.28 0.64
C GLY A 25 15.61 -7.96 -0.12
N LEU A 26 14.87 -6.94 0.31
CA LEU A 26 13.57 -6.58 -0.23
C LEU A 26 13.57 -5.09 -0.57
N THR A 27 13.70 -4.80 -1.86
CA THR A 27 13.74 -3.42 -2.38
C THR A 27 12.32 -2.84 -2.44
N ALA A 28 12.14 -1.65 -1.86
CA ALA A 28 10.90 -0.89 -1.98
C ALA A 28 10.78 -0.25 -3.38
N THR A 29 9.55 -0.11 -3.88
CA THR A 29 9.27 0.46 -5.20
C THR A 29 8.08 1.41 -5.15
N ASP A 30 8.05 2.40 -6.03
CA ASP A 30 6.89 3.26 -6.31
C ASP A 30 6.11 2.79 -7.56
N ASP A 31 6.54 1.69 -8.20
CA ASP A 31 5.87 1.08 -9.34
C ASP A 31 4.74 0.15 -8.89
N VAL A 32 3.51 0.66 -8.97
CA VAL A 32 2.29 -0.09 -8.64
C VAL A 32 2.05 -1.25 -9.62
N ASP A 33 2.39 -1.10 -10.90
CA ASP A 33 2.19 -2.16 -11.90
C ASP A 33 3.13 -3.34 -11.64
N ALA A 34 4.39 -3.06 -11.26
CA ALA A 34 5.32 -4.10 -10.82
C ALA A 34 4.79 -4.86 -9.60
N LEU A 35 4.21 -4.16 -8.62
CA LEU A 35 3.62 -4.80 -7.43
C LEU A 35 2.41 -5.67 -7.76
N ILE A 36 1.53 -5.22 -8.67
CA ILE A 36 0.39 -6.01 -9.15
C ILE A 36 0.86 -7.24 -9.95
N ALA A 37 1.91 -7.09 -10.77
CA ALA A 37 2.46 -8.18 -11.57
C ALA A 37 3.02 -9.34 -10.73
N LEU A 38 3.38 -9.10 -9.46
CA LEU A 38 3.74 -10.16 -8.50
C LEU A 38 2.57 -11.08 -8.15
N LYS A 39 1.32 -10.67 -8.43
CA LYS A 39 0.08 -11.40 -8.11
C LYS A 39 0.03 -11.86 -6.64
N PRO A 40 0.24 -10.95 -5.65
CA PRO A 40 0.07 -11.32 -4.26
C PRO A 40 -1.38 -11.70 -3.97
N ASP A 41 -1.61 -12.53 -2.94
CA ASP A 41 -2.98 -12.84 -2.51
C ASP A 41 -3.70 -11.59 -1.96
N ALA A 42 -2.96 -10.72 -1.26
CA ALA A 42 -3.50 -9.49 -0.70
C ALA A 42 -2.51 -8.32 -0.67
N LEU A 43 -3.05 -7.11 -0.73
CA LEU A 43 -2.40 -5.85 -0.40
C LEU A 43 -2.77 -5.43 1.03
N VAL A 44 -1.76 -5.04 1.81
CA VAL A 44 -1.97 -4.28 3.05
C VAL A 44 -1.72 -2.81 2.77
N HIS A 45 -2.77 -2.01 2.80
CA HIS A 45 -2.76 -0.60 2.41
C HIS A 45 -2.63 0.33 3.62
N TYR A 46 -1.60 1.19 3.58
CA TYR A 46 -1.29 2.22 4.57
C TYR A 46 -1.20 3.61 3.93
N GLY A 47 -2.18 3.98 3.10
CA GLY A 47 -2.24 5.30 2.50
C GLY A 47 -2.45 6.43 3.52
N PRO A 48 -2.17 7.69 3.15
CA PRO A 48 -2.56 8.83 3.98
C PRO A 48 -4.07 8.75 4.22
N THR A 49 -4.54 9.08 5.41
CA THR A 49 -5.94 8.82 5.85
C THR A 49 -7.00 9.50 4.95
N ALA A 50 -8.26 9.59 5.39
CA ALA A 50 -9.36 10.18 4.61
C ALA A 50 -9.09 11.57 3.97
N ALA A 51 -8.04 12.30 4.40
CA ALA A 51 -7.55 13.52 3.75
C ALA A 51 -7.24 13.37 2.24
N HIS A 52 -6.89 12.16 1.78
CA HIS A 52 -6.61 11.88 0.37
C HIS A 52 -7.42 10.67 -0.13
N ALA A 53 -8.72 10.66 0.17
CA ALA A 53 -9.60 9.53 -0.10
C ALA A 53 -9.54 9.04 -1.56
N ASP A 54 -9.57 9.95 -2.54
CA ASP A 54 -9.59 9.59 -3.96
C ASP A 54 -8.33 8.83 -4.38
N ALA A 55 -7.15 9.27 -3.94
CA ALA A 55 -5.88 8.61 -4.25
C ALA A 55 -5.82 7.20 -3.62
N ASN A 56 -6.33 7.04 -2.39
CA ASN A 56 -6.42 5.74 -1.74
C ASN A 56 -7.37 4.81 -2.51
N ILE A 57 -8.55 5.31 -2.89
CA ILE A 57 -9.56 4.54 -3.62
C ILE A 57 -9.00 4.12 -4.98
N GLU A 58 -8.32 5.02 -5.69
CA GLU A 58 -7.69 4.73 -6.97
C GLU A 58 -6.67 3.59 -6.83
N LEU A 59 -5.75 3.69 -5.87
CA LEU A 59 -4.75 2.67 -5.60
C LEU A 59 -5.39 1.33 -5.23
N ILE A 60 -6.29 1.32 -4.24
CA ILE A 60 -6.99 0.11 -3.78
C ILE A 60 -7.75 -0.55 -4.95
N THR A 61 -8.44 0.25 -5.76
CA THR A 61 -9.22 -0.24 -6.90
C THR A 61 -8.35 -0.89 -7.95
N ARG A 62 -7.11 -0.42 -8.18
CA ARG A 62 -6.17 -1.07 -9.11
C ARG A 62 -5.85 -2.50 -8.68
N PHE A 63 -5.58 -2.72 -7.40
CA PHE A 63 -5.31 -4.06 -6.86
C PHE A 63 -6.56 -4.95 -6.90
N LEU A 64 -7.71 -4.44 -6.47
CA LEU A 64 -8.98 -5.18 -6.53
C LEU A 64 -9.34 -5.61 -7.96
N ARG A 65 -9.14 -4.74 -8.96
CA ARG A 65 -9.37 -5.06 -10.39
C ARG A 65 -8.44 -6.13 -10.92
N ALA A 66 -7.27 -6.31 -10.33
CA ALA A 66 -6.33 -7.37 -10.65
C ALA A 66 -6.66 -8.70 -9.94
N GLY A 67 -7.73 -8.74 -9.13
CA GLY A 67 -8.12 -9.92 -8.34
C GLY A 67 -7.30 -10.10 -7.07
N ILE A 68 -6.66 -9.03 -6.57
CA ILE A 68 -5.87 -9.04 -5.33
C ILE A 68 -6.74 -8.48 -4.20
N ASP A 69 -6.86 -9.21 -3.10
CA ASP A 69 -7.62 -8.76 -1.94
C ASP A 69 -6.95 -7.56 -1.27
N VAL A 70 -7.73 -6.72 -0.59
CA VAL A 70 -7.19 -5.52 0.07
C VAL A 70 -7.62 -5.43 1.52
N CYS A 71 -6.65 -5.28 2.41
CA CYS A 71 -6.86 -4.89 3.80
C CYS A 71 -6.34 -3.47 4.01
N SER A 72 -7.16 -2.58 4.57
CA SER A 72 -6.83 -1.16 4.75
C SER A 72 -7.29 -0.66 6.11
N THR A 73 -6.43 0.10 6.80
CA THR A 73 -6.76 0.81 8.04
C THR A 73 -6.86 2.33 7.84
N ALA A 74 -6.55 2.83 6.65
CA ALA A 74 -6.42 4.26 6.37
C ALA A 74 -7.74 4.97 6.03
N MET A 75 -8.79 4.22 5.69
CA MET A 75 -10.04 4.77 5.16
C MET A 75 -11.15 4.84 6.21
N THR A 76 -10.94 5.62 7.29
CA THR A 76 -11.80 5.61 8.50
C THR A 76 -13.31 5.71 8.23
N PRO A 77 -13.83 6.62 7.38
CA PRO A 77 -15.28 6.69 7.10
C PRO A 77 -15.84 5.42 6.43
N TRP A 78 -14.99 4.63 5.78
CA TRP A 78 -15.35 3.40 5.07
C TRP A 78 -14.98 2.12 5.80
N ILE A 79 -14.39 2.20 7.00
CA ILE A 79 -14.20 1.02 7.86
C ILE A 79 -15.57 0.47 8.27
N TRP A 80 -16.53 1.35 8.54
CA TRP A 80 -17.91 1.00 8.85
C TRP A 80 -18.87 1.84 7.99
N PRO A 81 -19.03 1.52 6.70
CA PRO A 81 -19.73 2.39 5.74
C PRO A 81 -21.23 2.54 6.04
N THR A 82 -21.80 1.67 6.86
CA THR A 82 -23.18 1.74 7.33
C THR A 82 -23.32 2.50 8.66
N MET A 83 -22.26 3.17 9.15
CA MET A 83 -22.38 3.99 10.36
C MET A 83 -23.29 5.18 10.10
N HIS A 84 -24.31 5.32 10.93
CA HIS A 84 -25.05 6.55 11.08
C HIS A 84 -24.96 6.93 12.57
N LEU A 85 -24.52 8.16 12.85
CA LEU A 85 -24.50 8.75 14.20
C LEU A 85 -25.89 9.24 14.59
#